data_AF-A0A929B619-F1
#
_entry.id   AF-A0A929B619-F1
#
_cell.length_a   1.000
_cell.length_b   1.000
_cell.length_c   1.000
_cell.angle_alpha   90.00
_cell.angle_beta   90.00
_cell.angle_gamma   90.00
#
_symmetry.space_group_name_H-M   'P 1'
#
loop_
_entity.id
_entity.type
_entity.pdbx_description
1 polymer ?
#
loop_
_entity_poly.entity_id
_entity_poly.type
_entity_poly.pdbx_seq_one_letter_code
_entity_poly.pdbx_strand_id
1 'polypeptide(L)' 'MHVTVLDPAPEVIAAHEVGRTKGGYDTWTIAALVDGLRRGTPRLGQWLDTSALDVEQTADAILG' A
#
# COMPACT_ATOMS: atom_id res chain seq x y z
N MET A 1 -16.09 -6.42 11.66
CA MET A 1 -15.51 -5.44 10.72
C MET A 1 -14.03 -5.75 10.61
N HIS A 2 -13.49 -5.96 9.41
CA HIS A 2 -12.08 -6.23 9.17
C HIS A 2 -11.53 -5.09 8.31
N VAL A 3 -10.47 -4.44 8.77
CA VAL A 3 -9.79 -3.36 8.04
C VAL A 3 -8.36 -3.81 7.81
N THR A 4 -7.93 -3.79 6.56
CA THR A 4 -6.56 -4.11 6.18
C THR A 4 -5.98 -2.98 5.34
N VAL A 5 -4.79 -2.53 5.72
CA VAL A 5 -4.00 -1.55 5.00
C VAL A 5 -2.81 -2.27 4.40
N LEU A 6 -2.64 -2.19 3.08
CA LEU A 6 -1.42 -2.63 2.41
C LEU A 6 -0.46 -1.44 2.42
N ASP A 7 0.68 -1.61 3.06
CA ASP A 7 1.68 -0.58 3.32
C ASP A 7 3.04 -0.95 2.70
N PRO A 8 3.12 -1.20 1.38
CA PRO A 8 4.39 -1.48 0.72
C PRO A 8 5.32 -0.25 0.75
N ALA A 9 6.61 -0.50 0.56
CA ALA A 9 7.63 0.53 0.46
C ALA A 9 7.35 1.46 -0.75
N PRO A 10 7.60 2.78 -0.63
CA PRO A 10 7.39 3.74 -1.71
C PRO A 10 8.05 3.36 -3.04
N GLU A 11 9.21 2.71 -3.00
CA GLU A 11 9.97 2.28 -4.18
C GLU A 11 9.25 1.16 -4.94
N VAL A 12 8.59 0.25 -4.22
CA VAL A 12 7.77 -0.83 -4.81
C VAL A 12 6.51 -0.24 -5.45
N ILE A 13 5.87 0.73 -4.78
CA ILE A 13 4.73 1.46 -5.36
C ILE A 13 5.16 2.16 -6.66
N ALA A 14 6.29 2.86 -6.64
CA ALA A 14 6.80 3.57 -7.81
C ALA A 14 7.06 2.61 -8.99
N ALA A 15 7.67 1.45 -8.73
CA ALA A 15 7.89 0.43 -9.75
C ALA A 15 6.56 -0.08 -10.37
N HIS A 16 5.53 -0.29 -9.56
CA HIS A 16 4.21 -0.71 -10.04
C HIS A 16 3.51 0.38 -10.86
N GLU A 17 3.68 1.65 -10.49
CA GLU A 17 3.06 2.78 -11.21
C GLU A 17 3.65 2.99 -12.62
N VAL A 18 4.90 2.61 -12.87
CA VAL A 18 5.51 2.70 -14.23
C VAL A 18 4.70 1.92 -15.28
N GLY A 19 4.08 0.81 -14.88
CA GLY A 19 3.25 -0.02 -15.77
C GLY A 19 1.80 0.42 -15.91
N ARG A 20 1.35 1.45 -15.17
CA ARG A 20 -0.06 1.85 -15.14
C ARG A 20 -0.40 2.85 -16.24
N THR A 21 -1.50 2.59 -16.94
CA THR A 21 -2.06 3.52 -17.95
C THR A 21 -2.73 4.76 -17.33
N LYS A 22 -3.00 4.74 -16.02
CA LYS A 22 -3.57 5.86 -15.25
C LYS A 22 -2.74 6.10 -14.01
N GLY A 23 -2.21 7.31 -13.86
CA GLY A 23 -1.53 7.72 -12.64
C GLY A 23 -2.52 8.05 -11.54
N GLY A 24 -2.25 7.56 -10.33
CA GLY A 24 -3.01 7.90 -9.11
C GLY A 24 -2.37 8.98 -8.24
N TYR A 25 -1.21 9.51 -8.65
CA TYR A 25 -0.32 10.35 -7.84
C TYR A 25 -0.05 11.72 -8.50
N ASP A 26 -1.11 12.42 -8.89
CA ASP A 26 -1.02 13.76 -9.50
C ASP A 26 -0.85 14.87 -8.43
N THR A 27 -1.64 14.78 -7.37
CA THR A 27 -1.79 15.80 -6.32
C THR A 27 -0.82 15.58 -5.17
N TRP A 28 -0.42 14.32 -4.93
CA TRP A 28 0.54 13.95 -3.89
C TRP A 28 1.65 13.08 -4.47
N THR A 29 2.88 13.28 -4.00
CA THR A 29 3.95 12.33 -4.23
C THR A 29 3.64 11.02 -3.51
N ILE A 30 4.12 9.89 -4.03
CA ILE A 30 3.98 8.57 -3.38
C ILE A 30 4.46 8.63 -1.92
N ALA A 31 5.63 9.21 -1.68
CA ALA A 31 6.19 9.34 -0.34
C ALA A 31 5.29 10.17 0.59
N ALA A 32 4.75 11.30 0.12
CA ALA A 32 3.85 12.14 0.91
C ALA A 32 2.54 11.42 1.26
N LEU A 33 1.98 10.64 0.34
CA LEU A 33 0.77 9.85 0.60
C LEU A 33 1.02 8.75 1.64
N VAL A 34 2.08 7.96 1.47
CA VAL A 34 2.46 6.89 2.41
C VAL A 34 2.65 7.45 3.82
N ASP A 35 3.40 8.53 3.92
CA ASP A 35 3.71 9.19 5.18
C ASP A 35 2.46 9.82 5.84
N GLY A 36 1.57 10.41 5.03
CA GLY A 36 0.26 10.89 5.45
C GLY A 36 -0.63 9.76 5.98
N LEU A 37 -0.69 8.62 5.30
CA LEU A 37 -1.46 7.45 5.72
C LEU A 37 -0.93 6.89 7.04
N ARG A 38 0.39 6.70 7.16
CA ARG A 38 1.04 6.13 8.36
C ARG A 38 0.86 6.98 9.61
N ARG A 39 0.82 8.31 9.46
CA ARG A 39 0.62 9.23 10.60
C ARG A 39 -0.83 9.57 10.87
N GLY A 40 -1.65 9.65 9.82
CA GLY A 40 -3.02 10.14 9.90
C GLY A 40 -4.07 9.05 10.09
N THR A 41 -3.74 7.78 9.81
CA THR A 41 -4.71 6.67 9.90
C THR A 41 -4.54 5.92 11.22
N PRO A 42 -5.57 5.90 12.10
CA PRO A 42 -5.57 5.04 13.27
C PRO A 42 -5.39 3.56 12.89
N ARG A 43 -4.50 2.84 13.58
CA ARG A 43 -4.20 1.41 13.30
C ARG A 43 -5.25 0.47 13.88
N LEU A 44 -6.47 0.55 13.36
CA LEU A 44 -7.65 -0.20 13.83
C LEU A 44 -7.81 -1.59 13.17
N GLY A 45 -6.74 -2.15 12.63
CA GLY A 45 -6.75 -3.40 11.87
C GLY A 45 -5.35 -3.84 11.42
N GLN A 46 -5.27 -4.73 10.44
CA GLN A 46 -3.99 -5.23 9.94
C GLN A 46 -3.29 -4.18 9.06
N TRP A 47 -1.98 -4.04 9.24
CA TRP A 47 -1.10 -3.25 8.39
C TRP A 47 -0.04 -4.19 7.85
N LEU A 48 -0.13 -4.50 6.57
CA LEU A 48 0.70 -5.51 5.92
C LEU A 48 1.73 -4.82 5.03
N ASP A 49 3.01 -5.04 5.31
CA ASP A 49 4.05 -4.72 4.35
C ASP A 49 4.03 -5.78 3.24
N THR A 50 3.49 -5.40 2.08
CA THR A 50 3.37 -6.29 0.92
C THR A 50 4.50 -6.09 -0.08
N SER A 51 5.60 -5.43 0.30
CA SER A 51 6.72 -5.10 -0.60
C SER A 51 7.34 -6.32 -1.27
N ALA A 52 7.33 -7.45 -0.58
CA ALA A 52 7.92 -8.71 -1.01
C ALA A 52 6.88 -9.79 -1.35
N LEU A 53 5.59 -9.42 -1.38
CA LEU A 53 4.51 -10.37 -1.63
C LEU A 53 4.03 -10.27 -3.08
N ASP A 54 3.76 -11.41 -3.69
CA ASP A 54 2.92 -11.46 -4.87
C ASP A 54 1.42 -11.35 -4.51
N VAL A 55 0.56 -11.42 -5.53
CA VAL A 55 -0.89 -11.26 -5.37
C VAL A 55 -1.51 -12.39 -4.54
N GLU A 56 -1.07 -13.63 -4.72
CA GLU A 56 -1.61 -14.80 -4.02
C GLU A 56 -1.20 -14.75 -2.56
N GLN A 57 0.09 -14.51 -2.29
CA GLN A 57 0.62 -14.33 -0.94
C GLN A 57 -0.02 -13.15 -0.20
N THR A 58 -0.32 -12.06 -0.91
CA THR A 58 -1.05 -10.93 -0.34
C THR A 58 -2.47 -11.33 0.04
N ALA A 59 -3.18 -12.08 -0.82
CA ALA A 59 -4.52 -12.55 -0.52
C ALA A 59 -4.53 -13.49 0.69
N ASP A 60 -3.59 -14.44 0.76
CA ASP A 60 -3.42 -15.34 1.89
C ASP A 60 -3.13 -14.58 3.19
N ALA A 61 -2.25 -13.57 3.13
CA ALA A 61 -1.95 -12.72 4.29
C ALA A 61 -3.17 -11.92 4.78
N ILE A 62 -4.06 -11.50 3.88
CA ILE A 62 -5.32 -10.84 4.26
C ILE A 62 -6.31 -11.82 4.89
N LEU A 63 -6.37 -13.05 4.39
CA LEU A 63 -7.35 -14.04 4.81
C LEU A 63 -7.00 -14.75 6.12
N GLY A 64 -5.69 -14.91 6.41
CA GLY A 64 -5.17 -15.47 7.67
C GLY A 64 -5.41 -16.97 7.83
#